data_AF-K0YEH7-F1
#
_entry.id   AF-K0YEH7-F1
#
_cell.length_a   1.000
_cell.length_b   1.000
_cell.length_c   1.000
_cell.angle_alpha   90.00
_cell.angle_beta   90.00
_cell.angle_gamma   90.00
#
_symmetry.space_group_name_H-M   'P 1'
#
loop_
_entity.id
_entity.type
_entity.pdbx_description
1 polymer ?
#
loop_
_entity_poly.entity_id
_entity_poly.type
_entity_poly.pdbx_seq_one_letter_code
_entity_poly.pdbx_strand_id
1 'polypeptide(L)'
;MTYTRTVRRSVGATALAAALALAGCWGSGEPEPEAKVTETSTVTTTVTTSPATPPEAPNDEPDEITEALSEAIDGVLSAHGGEAAVVVFAPEAEAAAGEVGDDTAWSTMKVPVAMAALAEGAGSAADVDAALRASDNEAAERLWQALGPGREAAAKAEAQIGRLAPAPAVPAAAPRPGFSAFGQTQWALADQARFAYELPCDALGRDILRPLSAPAEGLGFGLSGVEVPAKAGWGPDEGGRYLVRQFGRVEGFGVAVAVRPAAGTFEAGQAALTDLAGALPSALVGRADGCEAR
;
A
#
# COMPACT_ATOMS: atom_id res chain seq x y z
N MET A 1 -49.64 -23.98 22.36
CA MET A 1 -49.24 -23.33 23.63
C MET A 1 -48.53 -22.05 23.28
N THR A 2 -49.06 -20.90 23.71
CA THR A 2 -48.61 -19.57 23.27
C THR A 2 -48.09 -18.82 24.49
N TYR A 3 -46.85 -18.32 24.47
CA TYR A 3 -46.26 -17.63 25.62
C TYR A 3 -45.80 -16.22 25.24
N THR A 4 -46.72 -15.28 25.35
CA THR A 4 -46.48 -13.84 25.17
C THR A 4 -46.12 -13.22 26.52
N ARG A 5 -44.96 -12.57 26.67
CA ARG A 5 -44.67 -11.73 27.85
C ARG A 5 -43.91 -10.43 27.51
N THR A 6 -44.72 -9.39 27.30
CA THR A 6 -44.59 -8.03 27.87
C THR A 6 -43.20 -7.40 28.06
N VAL A 7 -42.99 -6.32 27.30
CA VAL A 7 -42.07 -5.21 27.58
C VAL A 7 -42.34 -4.56 28.94
N ARG A 8 -41.30 -4.12 29.65
CA ARG A 8 -41.37 -3.02 30.63
C ARG A 8 -40.23 -2.04 30.43
N ARG A 9 -40.57 -0.78 30.11
CA ARG A 9 -39.70 0.39 30.26
C ARG A 9 -39.78 0.86 31.71
N SER A 10 -38.68 1.36 32.27
CA SER A 10 -38.66 2.07 33.54
C SER A 10 -37.92 3.40 33.37
N VAL A 11 -38.67 4.50 33.52
CA VAL A 11 -38.14 5.86 33.63
C VAL A 11 -37.75 6.11 35.08
N GLY A 12 -36.60 6.73 35.31
CA GLY A 12 -36.18 7.23 36.62
C GLY A 12 -35.51 8.58 36.46
N ALA A 13 -36.12 9.63 37.00
CA ALA A 13 -35.59 10.99 37.00
C ALA A 13 -35.59 11.54 38.42
N THR A 14 -34.49 12.20 38.80
CA THR A 14 -34.41 13.03 40.02
C THR A 14 -33.39 14.13 39.81
N ALA A 15 -33.69 15.32 40.31
CA ALA A 15 -32.87 16.53 40.17
C ALA A 15 -32.83 17.29 41.52
N LEU A 16 -31.71 17.96 41.79
CA LEU A 16 -31.51 19.13 42.69
C LEU A 16 -30.00 19.48 42.55
N ALA A 17 -29.52 20.64 42.10
CA ALA A 17 -29.82 22.06 42.36
C ALA A 17 -29.25 22.62 43.67
N ALA A 18 -28.18 23.43 43.57
CA ALA A 18 -27.93 24.65 44.37
C ALA A 18 -26.67 25.38 43.84
N ALA A 19 -26.62 26.71 43.97
CA ALA A 19 -25.53 27.59 43.52
C ALA A 19 -25.08 28.53 44.64
N LEU A 20 -23.92 29.19 44.49
CA LEU A 20 -23.66 30.61 44.86
C LEU A 20 -22.22 31.04 44.48
N ALA A 21 -21.96 32.35 44.48
CA ALA A 21 -20.91 33.02 43.70
C ALA A 21 -20.01 34.00 44.52
N LEU A 22 -19.21 34.81 43.79
CA LEU A 22 -18.41 36.03 44.15
C LEU A 22 -16.87 35.84 44.10
N ALA A 23 -15.98 36.84 43.86
CA ALA A 23 -15.95 38.03 42.98
C ALA A 23 -14.60 38.80 43.15
N GLY A 24 -14.09 39.52 42.12
CA GLY A 24 -12.93 40.48 42.15
C GLY A 24 -11.65 39.96 41.44
N CYS A 25 -11.03 40.62 40.44
CA CYS A 25 -10.37 41.95 40.36
C CYS A 25 -9.23 42.10 41.41
N TRP A 26 -7.97 42.52 41.18
CA TRP A 26 -7.31 43.49 40.26
C TRP A 26 -5.76 43.25 40.38
N GLY A 27 -4.79 43.58 39.49
CA GLY A 27 -4.76 44.14 38.13
C GLY A 27 -3.47 44.98 37.86
N SER A 28 -2.92 44.97 36.62
CA SER A 28 -1.88 45.86 36.04
C SER A 28 -0.38 45.69 36.40
N GLY A 29 0.52 45.75 35.39
CA GLY A 29 1.98 45.93 35.60
C GLY A 29 2.93 45.52 34.46
N GLU A 30 2.86 46.14 33.29
CA GLU A 30 3.93 46.09 32.25
C GLU A 30 4.83 47.34 32.40
N PRO A 31 6.12 47.30 32.01
CA PRO A 31 6.45 47.67 30.62
C PRO A 31 7.69 46.98 29.99
N GLU A 32 7.72 46.99 28.66
CA GLU A 32 8.92 46.85 27.81
C GLU A 32 9.88 48.06 28.01
N PRO A 33 11.19 47.96 27.68
CA PRO A 33 11.58 48.59 26.41
C PRO A 33 12.81 48.03 25.66
N GLU A 34 12.89 48.49 24.40
CA GLU A 34 14.08 48.90 23.64
C GLU A 34 14.85 47.90 22.76
N ALA A 35 14.70 48.13 21.46
CA ALA A 35 15.53 47.58 20.39
C ALA A 35 16.92 48.24 20.33
N LYS A 36 17.92 47.50 19.82
CA LYS A 36 19.21 48.07 19.44
C LYS A 36 19.65 47.60 18.05
N VAL A 37 19.77 48.55 17.13
CA VAL A 37 20.31 48.36 15.77
C VAL A 37 21.83 48.47 15.82
N THR A 38 22.58 47.56 15.18
CA THR A 38 23.97 47.82 14.76
C THR A 38 24.35 47.00 13.51
N GLU A 39 24.34 47.71 12.38
CA GLU A 39 25.28 47.68 11.24
C GLU A 39 25.69 46.36 10.53
N THR A 40 25.37 46.33 9.24
CA THR A 40 25.94 45.46 8.20
C THR A 40 27.43 45.73 7.97
N SER A 41 28.23 44.69 7.71
CA SER A 41 29.51 44.83 7.02
C SER A 41 29.72 43.69 6.02
N THR A 42 29.79 44.05 4.74
CA THR A 42 29.96 43.14 3.61
C THR A 42 31.44 42.89 3.35
N VAL A 43 31.88 41.63 3.28
CA VAL A 43 33.24 41.28 2.82
C VAL A 43 33.12 40.40 1.58
N THR A 44 33.44 40.99 0.42
CA THR A 44 33.56 40.28 -0.86
C THR A 44 34.91 39.56 -0.92
N THR A 45 34.89 38.23 -1.05
CA THR A 45 36.09 37.44 -1.37
C THR A 45 35.87 36.71 -2.69
N THR A 46 36.48 37.21 -3.76
CA THR A 46 36.55 36.52 -5.05
C THR A 46 37.59 35.41 -5.01
N VAL A 47 37.15 34.16 -5.11
CA VAL A 47 38.04 33.00 -5.32
C VAL A 47 37.98 32.59 -6.78
N THR A 48 39.02 32.95 -7.54
CA THR A 48 39.27 32.42 -8.87
C THR A 48 39.95 31.06 -8.74
N THR A 49 39.33 29.98 -9.22
CA THR A 49 39.97 28.66 -9.34
C THR A 49 39.74 28.04 -10.72
N SER A 50 40.75 27.28 -11.15
CA SER A 50 40.95 26.71 -12.49
C SER A 50 39.81 25.78 -12.94
N PRO A 51 39.54 25.63 -14.25
CA PRO A 51 38.61 24.62 -14.74
C PRO A 51 39.12 23.22 -14.40
N ALA A 52 38.45 22.56 -13.46
CA ALA A 52 38.51 21.12 -13.32
C ALA A 52 37.64 20.49 -14.42
N THR A 53 38.09 19.37 -14.99
CA THR A 53 37.23 18.50 -15.81
C THR A 53 35.96 18.19 -15.01
N PRO A 54 34.75 18.36 -15.56
CA PRO A 54 33.54 17.99 -14.86
C PRO A 54 33.60 16.52 -14.42
N PRO A 55 33.14 16.18 -13.19
CA PRO A 55 32.88 14.78 -12.89
C PRO A 55 31.89 14.24 -13.92
N GLU A 56 32.15 13.01 -14.37
CA GLU A 56 31.25 12.26 -15.24
C GLU A 56 29.86 12.23 -14.60
N ALA A 57 28.82 12.53 -15.38
CA ALA A 57 27.46 12.61 -14.85
C ALA A 57 27.04 11.23 -14.29
N PRO A 58 26.24 11.17 -13.22
CA PRO A 58 25.61 9.91 -12.82
C PRO A 58 24.74 9.40 -13.99
N ASN A 59 24.79 8.10 -14.27
CA ASN A 59 24.09 7.49 -15.42
C ASN A 59 22.62 7.94 -15.53
N ASP A 60 22.24 8.41 -16.72
CA ASP A 60 20.88 8.82 -17.09
C ASP A 60 19.94 7.60 -17.31
N GLU A 61 19.78 6.72 -16.32
CA GLU A 61 18.69 5.73 -16.27
C GLU A 61 17.40 6.20 -15.52
N PRO A 62 16.92 7.45 -15.68
CA PRO A 62 15.49 7.76 -15.41
C PRO A 62 14.54 7.75 -16.62
N ASP A 63 15.02 7.97 -17.85
CA ASP A 63 14.12 8.22 -19.00
C ASP A 63 13.68 6.95 -19.75
N GLU A 64 14.60 6.03 -20.11
CA GLU A 64 14.27 4.87 -20.98
C GLU A 64 13.22 3.92 -20.36
N ILE A 65 13.33 3.61 -19.07
CA ILE A 65 12.33 2.76 -18.36
C ILE A 65 10.97 3.47 -18.33
N THR A 66 10.96 4.79 -18.09
CA THR A 66 9.72 5.58 -18.03
C THR A 66 9.03 5.65 -19.39
N GLU A 67 9.79 5.78 -20.48
CA GLU A 67 9.27 5.72 -21.86
C GLU A 67 8.69 4.33 -22.18
N ALA A 68 9.43 3.25 -21.88
CA ALA A 68 8.98 1.88 -22.13
C ALA A 68 7.74 1.49 -21.31
N LEU A 69 7.64 1.94 -20.05
CA LEU A 69 6.43 1.77 -19.24
C LEU A 69 5.25 2.59 -19.79
N SER A 70 5.51 3.76 -20.38
CA SER A 70 4.47 4.58 -21.02
C SER A 70 3.92 3.90 -22.29
N GLU A 71 4.80 3.34 -23.13
CA GLU A 71 4.37 2.54 -24.31
C GLU A 71 3.52 1.32 -23.89
N ALA A 72 3.92 0.63 -22.82
CA ALA A 72 3.15 -0.51 -22.28
C ALA A 72 1.75 -0.08 -21.79
N ILE A 73 1.64 1.06 -21.11
CA ILE A 73 0.36 1.63 -20.68
C ILE A 73 -0.49 2.04 -21.89
N ASP A 74 0.07 2.72 -22.88
CA ASP A 74 -0.65 3.13 -24.10
C ASP A 74 -1.18 1.92 -24.88
N GLY A 75 -0.41 0.82 -24.95
CA GLY A 75 -0.85 -0.44 -25.54
C GLY A 75 -2.06 -1.04 -24.83
N VAL A 76 -2.02 -1.10 -23.50
CA VAL A 76 -3.11 -1.62 -22.65
C VAL A 76 -4.36 -0.74 -22.74
N LEU A 77 -4.20 0.58 -22.69
CA LEU A 77 -5.31 1.53 -22.82
C LEU A 77 -5.91 1.51 -24.24
N SER A 78 -5.11 1.28 -25.27
CA SER A 78 -5.61 1.12 -26.65
C SER A 78 -6.43 -0.17 -26.84
N ALA A 79 -6.09 -1.25 -26.13
CA ALA A 79 -6.79 -2.53 -26.21
C ALA A 79 -8.04 -2.62 -25.32
N HIS A 80 -7.97 -2.11 -24.09
CA HIS A 80 -9.00 -2.32 -23.05
C HIS A 80 -9.76 -1.05 -22.65
N GLY A 81 -9.19 0.13 -22.94
CA GLY A 81 -9.67 1.43 -22.45
C GLY A 81 -9.71 1.55 -20.92
N GLY A 82 -10.18 2.70 -20.44
CA GLY A 82 -10.31 2.97 -19.01
C GLY A 82 -9.02 3.57 -18.43
N GLU A 83 -8.55 3.02 -17.33
CA GLU A 83 -7.40 3.51 -16.56
C GLU A 83 -6.41 2.37 -16.32
N ALA A 84 -5.10 2.67 -16.36
CA ALA A 84 -4.02 1.72 -16.10
C ALA A 84 -2.84 2.47 -15.49
N ALA A 85 -2.12 1.82 -14.57
CA ALA A 85 -0.93 2.36 -13.93
C ALA A 85 0.08 1.25 -13.60
N VAL A 86 1.36 1.58 -13.71
CA VAL A 86 2.49 0.75 -13.31
C VAL A 86 3.49 1.59 -12.53
N VAL A 87 4.04 1.03 -11.46
CA VAL A 87 5.19 1.57 -10.74
C VAL A 87 6.22 0.46 -10.56
N VAL A 88 7.47 0.77 -10.83
CA VAL A 88 8.61 -0.14 -10.64
C VAL A 88 9.63 0.52 -9.72
N PHE A 89 10.27 -0.28 -8.87
CA PHE A 89 11.18 0.19 -7.83
C PHE A 89 12.39 -0.72 -7.64
N ALA A 90 13.55 -0.09 -7.60
CA ALA A 90 14.82 -0.55 -7.04
C ALA A 90 15.50 0.66 -6.34
N PRO A 91 16.48 0.47 -5.45
CA PRO A 91 17.04 1.54 -4.62
C PRO A 91 17.59 2.75 -5.40
N GLU A 92 18.18 2.52 -6.58
CA GLU A 92 18.68 3.55 -7.49
C GLU A 92 17.89 3.63 -8.82
N ALA A 93 16.63 3.18 -8.85
CA ALA A 93 15.75 3.31 -10.02
C ALA A 93 14.27 3.21 -9.61
N GLU A 94 13.52 4.30 -9.75
CA GLU A 94 12.06 4.32 -9.57
C GLU A 94 11.43 4.98 -10.80
N ALA A 95 10.49 4.28 -11.44
CA ALA A 95 9.79 4.76 -12.62
C ALA A 95 8.31 4.39 -12.55
N ALA A 96 7.46 5.22 -13.15
CA ALA A 96 6.02 5.04 -13.14
C ALA A 96 5.40 5.55 -14.44
N ALA A 97 4.31 4.91 -14.87
CA ALA A 97 3.51 5.37 -16.00
C ALA A 97 2.02 5.12 -15.76
N GLY A 98 1.18 5.98 -16.32
CA GLY A 98 -0.27 5.94 -16.17
C GLY A 98 -0.78 6.39 -14.79
N GLU A 99 -2.10 6.38 -14.64
CA GLU A 99 -2.81 6.75 -13.40
C GLU A 99 -4.08 5.88 -13.29
N VAL A 100 -4.44 5.51 -12.06
CA VAL A 100 -5.67 4.79 -11.73
C VAL A 100 -6.25 5.41 -10.47
N GLY A 101 -7.53 5.81 -10.49
CA GLY A 101 -8.18 6.32 -9.27
C GLY A 101 -8.41 5.23 -8.23
N ASP A 102 -8.48 5.59 -6.95
CA ASP A 102 -8.68 4.69 -5.79
C ASP A 102 -7.50 3.74 -5.50
N ASP A 103 -6.85 3.94 -4.35
CA ASP A 103 -5.69 3.17 -3.86
C ASP A 103 -6.07 1.96 -3.00
N THR A 104 -7.32 1.51 -3.02
CA THR A 104 -7.76 0.35 -2.24
C THR A 104 -6.95 -0.90 -2.58
N ALA A 105 -6.34 -1.51 -1.56
CA ALA A 105 -5.40 -2.61 -1.73
C ALA A 105 -6.06 -3.97 -2.03
N TRP A 106 -7.31 -4.17 -1.60
CA TRP A 106 -8.05 -5.43 -1.72
C TRP A 106 -7.25 -6.63 -1.18
N SER A 107 -7.21 -7.75 -1.91
CA SER A 107 -6.54 -8.98 -1.49
C SER A 107 -5.00 -8.91 -1.52
N THR A 108 -4.36 -7.80 -1.93
CA THR A 108 -2.90 -7.65 -1.77
C THR A 108 -2.53 -7.58 -0.28
N MET A 109 -3.40 -6.99 0.55
CA MET A 109 -3.25 -6.92 2.01
C MET A 109 -3.27 -8.28 2.73
N LYS A 110 -3.63 -9.38 2.05
CA LYS A 110 -3.49 -10.74 2.62
C LYS A 110 -2.02 -11.10 2.89
N VAL A 111 -1.07 -10.48 2.17
CA VAL A 111 0.36 -10.65 2.40
C VAL A 111 0.81 -10.12 3.76
N PRO A 112 0.67 -8.82 4.11
CA PRO A 112 1.03 -8.34 5.45
C PRO A 112 0.19 -8.97 6.57
N VAL A 113 -1.07 -9.38 6.32
CA VAL A 113 -1.85 -10.15 7.31
C VAL A 113 -1.25 -11.55 7.56
N ALA A 114 -0.83 -12.26 6.52
CA ALA A 114 -0.16 -13.56 6.67
C ALA A 114 1.22 -13.43 7.34
N MET A 115 2.02 -12.42 6.98
CA MET A 115 3.30 -12.15 7.63
C MET A 115 3.13 -11.83 9.12
N ALA A 116 2.10 -11.06 9.49
CA ALA A 116 1.79 -10.78 10.89
C ALA A 116 1.41 -12.05 11.65
N ALA A 117 0.62 -12.94 11.01
CA ALA A 117 0.20 -14.19 11.63
C ALA A 117 1.42 -15.11 11.88
N LEU A 118 2.31 -15.22 10.90
CA LEU A 118 3.59 -15.93 11.05
C LEU A 118 4.47 -15.32 12.14
N ALA A 119 4.57 -13.99 12.23
CA ALA A 119 5.37 -13.29 13.25
C ALA A 119 4.89 -13.58 14.69
N GLU A 120 3.57 -13.66 14.89
CA GLU A 120 2.93 -13.90 16.18
C GLU A 120 2.84 -15.40 16.54
N GLY A 121 3.20 -16.30 15.62
CA GLY A 121 2.91 -17.74 15.75
C GLY A 121 1.41 -18.05 15.76
N ALA A 122 0.62 -17.20 15.13
CA ALA A 122 -0.84 -17.21 15.11
C ALA A 122 -1.40 -17.73 13.78
N GLY A 123 -2.64 -18.22 13.79
CA GLY A 123 -3.28 -18.84 12.62
C GLY A 123 -2.69 -20.21 12.26
N SER A 124 -3.13 -20.78 11.14
CA SER A 124 -2.61 -22.07 10.66
C SER A 124 -1.84 -21.91 9.34
N ALA A 125 -0.87 -22.78 9.11
CA ALA A 125 -0.15 -22.84 7.83
C ALA A 125 -1.09 -23.12 6.63
N ALA A 126 -2.21 -23.82 6.86
CA ALA A 126 -3.25 -24.04 5.86
C ALA A 126 -4.01 -22.75 5.53
N ASP A 127 -4.30 -21.89 6.52
CA ASP A 127 -4.92 -20.59 6.29
C ASP A 127 -3.98 -19.64 5.56
N VAL A 128 -2.67 -19.65 5.86
CA VAL A 128 -1.65 -18.90 5.10
C VAL A 128 -1.59 -19.36 3.65
N ASP A 129 -1.52 -20.67 3.39
CA ASP A 129 -1.46 -21.22 2.04
C ASP A 129 -2.74 -20.89 1.24
N ALA A 130 -3.93 -21.04 1.85
CA ALA A 130 -5.22 -20.72 1.22
C ALA A 130 -5.41 -19.21 0.96
N ALA A 131 -5.09 -18.35 1.93
CA ALA A 131 -5.23 -16.89 1.80
C ALA A 131 -4.31 -16.31 0.72
N LEU A 132 -3.12 -16.90 0.52
CA LEU A 132 -2.15 -16.43 -0.46
C LEU A 132 -2.37 -17.06 -1.84
N ARG A 133 -2.46 -18.40 -1.94
CA ARG A 133 -2.58 -19.12 -3.22
C ARG A 133 -3.94 -19.02 -3.87
N ALA A 134 -4.99 -19.27 -3.09
CA ALA A 134 -6.38 -19.25 -3.56
C ALA A 134 -7.07 -17.90 -3.36
N SER A 135 -6.36 -16.92 -2.78
CA SER A 135 -6.94 -15.64 -2.36
C SER A 135 -8.17 -15.83 -1.45
N ASP A 136 -8.19 -16.88 -0.63
CA ASP A 136 -9.34 -17.23 0.21
C ASP A 136 -9.63 -16.11 1.24
N ASN A 137 -10.87 -15.62 1.25
CA ASN A 137 -11.31 -14.53 2.13
C ASN A 137 -11.55 -15.01 3.57
N GLU A 138 -12.07 -16.23 3.76
CA GLU A 138 -12.34 -16.77 5.09
C GLU A 138 -11.04 -17.16 5.79
N ALA A 139 -10.08 -17.71 5.05
CA ALA A 139 -8.73 -17.99 5.55
C ALA A 139 -8.03 -16.69 5.99
N ALA A 140 -8.06 -15.65 5.15
CA ALA A 140 -7.49 -14.36 5.50
C ALA A 140 -8.18 -13.71 6.72
N GLU A 141 -9.50 -13.85 6.84
CA GLU A 141 -10.24 -13.36 8.01
C GLU A 141 -9.89 -14.18 9.28
N ARG A 142 -9.70 -15.51 9.17
CA ARG A 142 -9.20 -16.32 10.30
C ARG A 142 -7.81 -15.90 10.76
N LEU A 143 -6.90 -15.61 9.82
CA LEU A 143 -5.58 -15.03 10.14
C LEU A 143 -5.73 -13.68 10.85
N TRP A 144 -6.54 -12.77 10.28
CA TRP A 144 -6.80 -11.44 10.85
C TRP A 144 -7.35 -11.49 12.29
N GLN A 145 -8.37 -12.34 12.54
CA GLN A 145 -8.94 -12.51 13.88
C GLN A 145 -7.97 -13.13 14.88
N ALA A 146 -7.03 -13.97 14.41
CA ALA A 146 -5.98 -14.54 15.25
C ALA A 146 -4.91 -13.51 15.69
N LEU A 147 -4.81 -12.36 15.01
CA LEU A 147 -3.92 -11.25 15.42
C LEU A 147 -4.47 -10.44 16.60
N GLY A 148 -5.77 -10.56 16.93
CA GLY A 148 -6.43 -9.82 18.00
C GLY A 148 -7.53 -8.87 17.49
N PRO A 149 -8.22 -8.14 18.40
CA PRO A 149 -9.38 -7.35 18.05
C PRO A 149 -9.01 -6.06 17.30
N GLY A 150 -9.47 -5.93 16.04
CA GLY A 150 -9.58 -4.68 15.29
C GLY A 150 -8.30 -3.85 15.21
N ARG A 151 -8.09 -2.93 16.17
CA ARG A 151 -6.89 -2.08 16.24
C ARG A 151 -5.61 -2.88 16.46
N GLU A 152 -5.66 -4.00 17.18
CA GLU A 152 -4.48 -4.84 17.41
C GLU A 152 -4.05 -5.54 16.12
N ALA A 153 -4.99 -6.17 15.41
CA ALA A 153 -4.75 -6.78 14.11
C ALA A 153 -4.27 -5.77 13.06
N ALA A 154 -4.89 -4.58 13.03
CA ALA A 154 -4.47 -3.47 12.17
C ALA A 154 -3.02 -3.06 12.43
N ALA A 155 -2.65 -2.77 13.68
CA ALA A 155 -1.30 -2.38 14.04
C ALA A 155 -0.25 -3.47 13.71
N LYS A 156 -0.60 -4.76 13.91
CA LYS A 156 0.29 -5.88 13.58
C LYS A 156 0.52 -6.04 12.07
N ALA A 157 -0.51 -5.85 11.25
CA ALA A 157 -0.41 -5.87 9.79
C ALA A 157 0.34 -4.63 9.25
N GLU A 158 0.02 -3.44 9.78
CA GLU A 158 0.70 -2.17 9.47
C GLU A 158 2.21 -2.25 9.78
N ALA A 159 2.58 -2.87 10.91
CA ALA A 159 3.97 -3.12 11.28
C ALA A 159 4.71 -4.10 10.34
N GLN A 160 4.01 -4.96 9.58
CA GLN A 160 4.69 -5.76 8.55
C GLN A 160 5.03 -4.91 7.33
N ILE A 161 4.12 -4.01 6.93
CA ILE A 161 4.37 -3.08 5.83
C ILE A 161 5.52 -2.13 6.23
N GLY A 162 5.46 -1.57 7.43
CA GLY A 162 6.43 -0.60 7.95
C GLY A 162 7.86 -1.11 8.14
N ARG A 163 8.11 -2.43 8.04
CA ARG A 163 9.48 -2.95 7.95
C ARG A 163 10.09 -2.81 6.57
N LEU A 164 9.27 -2.80 5.51
CA LEU A 164 9.68 -3.00 4.12
C LEU A 164 9.35 -1.81 3.20
N ALA A 165 8.40 -0.96 3.60
CA ALA A 165 7.95 0.21 2.86
C ALA A 165 7.29 1.22 3.81
N PRO A 166 7.03 2.47 3.35
CA PRO A 166 6.10 3.36 4.04
C PRO A 166 4.75 2.65 4.29
N ALA A 167 4.31 2.65 5.54
CA ALA A 167 3.09 1.95 5.94
C ALA A 167 1.86 2.87 5.82
N PRO A 168 0.81 2.47 5.07
CA PRO A 168 -0.48 3.12 5.15
C PRO A 168 -1.21 2.73 6.44
N ALA A 169 -2.09 3.60 6.93
CA ALA A 169 -2.94 3.29 8.08
C ALA A 169 -3.92 2.15 7.76
N VAL A 170 -3.82 1.03 8.46
CA VAL A 170 -4.70 -0.14 8.23
C VAL A 170 -6.04 0.07 8.96
N PRO A 171 -7.21 -0.05 8.28
CA PRO A 171 -8.50 0.11 8.93
C PRO A 171 -8.75 -0.98 9.99
N ALA A 172 -8.99 -0.55 11.24
CA ALA A 172 -9.38 -1.44 12.34
C ALA A 172 -10.82 -1.98 12.23
N ALA A 173 -11.63 -1.38 11.36
CA ALA A 173 -12.99 -1.79 11.01
C ALA A 173 -13.23 -1.47 9.52
N ALA A 174 -14.08 -2.25 8.86
CA ALA A 174 -14.38 -2.10 7.45
C ALA A 174 -15.06 -0.74 7.14
N PRO A 175 -14.45 0.15 6.32
CA PRO A 175 -15.07 1.40 5.89
C PRO A 175 -16.39 1.18 5.15
N ARG A 176 -16.41 0.24 4.18
CA ARG A 176 -17.60 -0.23 3.47
C ARG A 176 -17.99 -1.63 3.95
N PRO A 177 -19.25 -1.86 4.37
CA PRO A 177 -19.75 -3.19 4.72
C PRO A 177 -19.63 -4.20 3.56
N GLY A 178 -19.48 -5.48 3.89
CA GLY A 178 -19.37 -6.57 2.92
C GLY A 178 -17.95 -6.85 2.41
N PHE A 179 -16.97 -6.05 2.82
CA PHE A 179 -15.55 -6.23 2.49
C PHE A 179 -14.71 -6.26 3.77
N SER A 180 -13.54 -6.90 3.75
CA SER A 180 -12.66 -6.98 4.92
C SER A 180 -12.12 -5.60 5.31
N ALA A 181 -11.73 -5.44 6.58
CA ALA A 181 -11.16 -4.19 7.08
C ALA A 181 -9.77 -3.93 6.48
N PHE A 182 -8.88 -4.92 6.57
CA PHE A 182 -7.53 -4.86 5.99
C PHE A 182 -7.56 -4.66 4.46
N GLY A 183 -8.52 -5.26 3.75
CA GLY A 183 -8.62 -5.14 2.29
C GLY A 183 -9.02 -3.74 1.81
N GLN A 184 -9.49 -2.88 2.71
CA GLN A 184 -9.88 -1.49 2.40
C GLN A 184 -8.81 -0.46 2.77
N THR A 185 -7.61 -0.93 3.13
CA THR A 185 -6.42 -0.08 3.28
C THR A 185 -6.14 0.65 1.97
N GLN A 186 -5.97 1.97 2.05
CA GLN A 186 -5.51 2.80 0.93
C GLN A 186 -3.99 2.68 0.87
N TRP A 187 -3.45 2.00 -0.15
CA TRP A 187 -2.04 1.67 -0.25
C TRP A 187 -1.53 2.02 -1.65
N ALA A 188 -0.72 3.07 -1.74
CA ALA A 188 -0.15 3.58 -2.98
C ALA A 188 0.64 2.50 -3.74
N LEU A 189 0.61 2.55 -5.08
CA LEU A 189 1.36 1.63 -5.93
C LEU A 189 2.87 1.71 -5.70
N ALA A 190 3.43 2.91 -5.52
CA ALA A 190 4.87 3.07 -5.23
C ALA A 190 5.30 2.36 -3.94
N ASP A 191 4.48 2.41 -2.89
CA ASP A 191 4.78 1.72 -1.63
C ASP A 191 4.54 0.20 -1.73
N GLN A 192 3.63 -0.25 -2.60
CA GLN A 192 3.51 -1.68 -2.94
C GLN A 192 4.71 -2.19 -3.76
N ALA A 193 5.25 -1.38 -4.68
CA ALA A 193 6.44 -1.72 -5.45
C ALA A 193 7.67 -1.84 -4.52
N ARG A 194 7.88 -0.86 -3.63
CA ARG A 194 8.91 -0.92 -2.57
C ARG A 194 8.76 -2.16 -1.68
N PHE A 195 7.55 -2.41 -1.19
CA PHE A 195 7.27 -3.58 -0.36
C PHE A 195 7.58 -4.89 -1.10
N ALA A 196 7.23 -4.99 -2.38
CA ALA A 196 7.49 -6.17 -3.20
C ALA A 196 8.99 -6.38 -3.51
N TYR A 197 9.76 -5.30 -3.65
CA TYR A 197 11.22 -5.35 -3.80
C TYR A 197 11.90 -5.97 -2.56
N GLU A 198 11.51 -5.53 -1.37
CA GLU A 198 12.10 -5.94 -0.08
C GLU A 198 11.62 -7.31 0.45
N LEU A 199 10.51 -7.86 -0.08
CA LEU A 199 9.95 -9.15 0.37
C LEU A 199 10.98 -10.31 0.44
N PRO A 200 11.87 -10.53 -0.56
CA PRO A 200 12.88 -11.60 -0.47
C PRO A 200 13.99 -11.33 0.56
N CYS A 201 14.11 -10.10 1.04
CA CYS A 201 15.13 -9.66 1.99
C CYS A 201 14.67 -9.92 3.45
N ASP A 202 13.37 -9.83 3.73
CA ASP A 202 12.75 -10.17 5.03
C ASP A 202 12.57 -11.69 5.22
N ALA A 203 12.72 -12.17 6.46
CA ALA A 203 12.57 -13.61 6.76
C ALA A 203 11.13 -14.12 6.59
N LEU A 204 10.14 -13.37 7.07
CA LEU A 204 8.72 -13.70 6.93
C LEU A 204 8.26 -13.48 5.49
N GLY A 205 8.85 -12.50 4.80
CA GLY A 205 8.70 -12.30 3.36
C GLY A 205 9.14 -13.51 2.56
N ARG A 206 10.32 -14.10 2.84
CA ARG A 206 10.77 -15.36 2.22
C ARG A 206 9.83 -16.53 2.47
N ASP A 207 9.30 -16.69 3.69
CA ASP A 207 8.38 -17.79 4.04
C ASP A 207 7.08 -17.78 3.19
N ILE A 208 6.63 -16.59 2.77
CA ILE A 208 5.44 -16.44 1.93
C ILE A 208 5.72 -16.44 0.42
N LEU A 209 6.97 -16.39 -0.05
CA LEU A 209 7.25 -16.41 -1.49
C LEU A 209 6.75 -17.71 -2.14
N ARG A 210 6.93 -18.86 -1.49
CA ARG A 210 6.49 -20.18 -1.99
C ARG A 210 4.99 -20.21 -2.36
N PRO A 211 4.04 -19.81 -1.48
CA PRO A 211 2.64 -19.74 -1.88
C PRO A 211 2.35 -18.64 -2.92
N LEU A 212 3.08 -17.51 -2.92
CA LEU A 212 2.90 -16.48 -3.96
C LEU A 212 3.37 -16.93 -5.36
N SER A 213 4.34 -17.84 -5.45
CA SER A 213 4.79 -18.46 -6.71
C SER A 213 3.86 -19.53 -7.27
N ALA A 214 2.80 -19.91 -6.55
CA ALA A 214 1.97 -21.06 -6.92
C ALA A 214 0.46 -20.76 -6.79
N PRO A 215 -0.06 -19.74 -7.49
CA PRO A 215 -1.48 -19.39 -7.46
C PRO A 215 -2.38 -20.58 -7.79
N ALA A 216 -3.60 -20.56 -7.26
CA ALA A 216 -4.62 -21.55 -7.63
C ALA A 216 -5.09 -21.36 -9.09
N GLU A 217 -5.78 -22.38 -9.62
CA GLU A 217 -6.38 -22.33 -10.96
C GLU A 217 -7.27 -21.07 -11.11
N GLY A 218 -7.13 -20.37 -12.24
CA GLY A 218 -7.82 -19.10 -12.51
C GLY A 218 -7.17 -17.85 -11.89
N LEU A 219 -6.14 -17.98 -11.05
CA LEU A 219 -5.42 -16.84 -10.45
C LEU A 219 -4.02 -16.57 -11.05
N GLY A 220 -3.56 -17.40 -11.98
CA GLY A 220 -2.31 -17.21 -12.75
C GLY A 220 -2.44 -16.22 -13.91
N PHE A 221 -2.86 -14.97 -13.63
CA PHE A 221 -2.97 -13.88 -14.61
C PHE A 221 -2.02 -12.72 -14.25
N GLY A 222 -1.78 -11.79 -15.17
CA GLY A 222 -0.90 -10.65 -14.92
C GLY A 222 0.51 -11.06 -14.50
N LEU A 223 1.07 -10.42 -13.46
CA LEU A 223 2.39 -10.74 -12.91
C LEU A 223 2.51 -12.23 -12.52
N SER A 224 1.44 -12.82 -11.96
CA SER A 224 1.41 -14.25 -11.61
C SER A 224 1.41 -15.18 -12.83
N GLY A 225 1.09 -14.66 -14.02
CA GLY A 225 1.13 -15.40 -15.30
C GLY A 225 2.51 -15.42 -15.97
N VAL A 226 3.41 -14.50 -15.61
CA VAL A 226 4.81 -14.47 -16.05
C VAL A 226 5.76 -15.12 -15.03
N GLU A 227 5.26 -16.15 -14.32
CA GLU A 227 5.96 -16.96 -13.31
C GLU A 227 6.59 -16.20 -12.12
N VAL A 228 6.18 -14.94 -11.90
CA VAL A 228 6.66 -14.10 -10.80
C VAL A 228 5.85 -14.35 -9.50
N PRO A 229 6.50 -14.48 -8.32
CA PRO A 229 5.80 -14.49 -7.04
C PRO A 229 5.06 -13.16 -6.86
N ALA A 230 3.73 -13.20 -6.90
CA ALA A 230 2.89 -12.01 -6.92
C ALA A 230 1.57 -12.23 -6.19
N LYS A 231 0.98 -11.16 -5.64
CA LYS A 231 -0.35 -11.18 -5.04
C LYS A 231 -1.31 -10.25 -5.77
N ALA A 232 -2.41 -10.82 -6.27
CA ALA A 232 -3.54 -10.06 -6.80
C ALA A 232 -4.50 -9.58 -5.71
N GLY A 233 -5.08 -8.40 -5.95
CA GLY A 233 -6.21 -7.82 -5.24
C GLY A 233 -7.20 -7.19 -6.24
N TRP A 234 -8.50 -7.35 -5.98
CA TRP A 234 -9.54 -6.79 -6.83
C TRP A 234 -10.81 -6.49 -6.02
N GLY A 235 -11.60 -5.54 -6.51
CA GLY A 235 -12.91 -5.22 -5.95
C GLY A 235 -13.58 -4.05 -6.67
N PRO A 236 -14.91 -3.91 -6.54
CA PRO A 236 -15.67 -2.86 -7.22
C PRO A 236 -15.57 -1.50 -6.49
N ASP A 237 -15.54 -0.41 -7.27
CA ASP A 237 -15.91 0.93 -6.81
C ASP A 237 -17.41 0.98 -6.41
N GLU A 238 -17.89 2.10 -5.87
CA GLU A 238 -19.31 2.23 -5.49
C GLU A 238 -20.28 2.17 -6.69
N GLY A 239 -19.78 2.41 -7.90
CA GLY A 239 -20.51 2.24 -9.17
C GLY A 239 -20.47 0.81 -9.72
N GLY A 240 -19.76 -0.11 -9.06
CA GLY A 240 -19.63 -1.51 -9.46
C GLY A 240 -18.46 -1.82 -10.40
N ARG A 241 -17.64 -0.84 -10.80
CA ARG A 241 -16.50 -1.07 -11.72
C ARG A 241 -15.30 -1.59 -10.96
N TYR A 242 -14.72 -2.69 -11.43
CA TYR A 242 -13.59 -3.33 -10.77
C TYR A 242 -12.29 -2.56 -10.96
N LEU A 243 -11.63 -2.30 -9.82
CA LEU A 243 -10.19 -2.15 -9.75
C LEU A 243 -9.59 -3.55 -9.68
N VAL A 244 -8.57 -3.83 -10.49
CA VAL A 244 -7.75 -5.05 -10.40
C VAL A 244 -6.29 -4.62 -10.30
N ARG A 245 -5.57 -5.10 -9.30
CA ARG A 245 -4.19 -4.73 -9.02
C ARG A 245 -3.35 -5.91 -8.56
N GLN A 246 -2.04 -5.83 -8.78
CA GLN A 246 -1.07 -6.82 -8.33
C GLN A 246 0.21 -6.12 -7.85
N PHE A 247 0.95 -6.78 -6.97
CA PHE A 247 2.37 -6.52 -6.81
C PHE A 247 3.17 -7.83 -6.89
N GLY A 248 4.44 -7.74 -7.27
CA GLY A 248 5.39 -8.85 -7.38
C GLY A 248 6.80 -8.35 -7.65
N ARG A 249 7.75 -9.24 -7.96
CA ARG A 249 9.13 -8.86 -8.28
C ARG A 249 9.55 -9.38 -9.67
N VAL A 250 9.79 -8.49 -10.62
CA VAL A 250 10.08 -8.78 -12.04
C VAL A 250 11.51 -8.30 -12.35
N GLU A 251 12.36 -9.16 -12.91
CA GLU A 251 13.76 -8.82 -13.30
C GLU A 251 14.54 -7.99 -12.26
N GLY A 252 14.40 -8.33 -10.98
CA GLY A 252 15.06 -7.63 -9.87
C GLY A 252 14.29 -6.42 -9.31
N PHE A 253 13.39 -5.81 -10.07
CA PHE A 253 12.54 -4.70 -9.61
C PHE A 253 11.33 -5.19 -8.80
N GLY A 254 10.97 -4.47 -7.73
CA GLY A 254 9.63 -4.56 -7.17
C GLY A 254 8.66 -3.84 -8.09
N VAL A 255 7.53 -4.47 -8.39
CA VAL A 255 6.55 -3.98 -9.37
C VAL A 255 5.18 -3.95 -8.72
N ALA A 256 4.44 -2.86 -8.92
CA ALA A 256 3.03 -2.77 -8.62
C ALA A 256 2.26 -2.25 -9.84
N VAL A 257 1.15 -2.91 -10.18
CA VAL A 257 0.31 -2.62 -11.35
C VAL A 257 -1.15 -2.53 -10.94
N ALA A 258 -1.91 -1.65 -11.58
CA ALA A 258 -3.35 -1.53 -11.42
C ALA A 258 -4.04 -1.21 -12.76
N VAL A 259 -5.27 -1.68 -12.91
CA VAL A 259 -6.17 -1.34 -14.02
C VAL A 259 -7.60 -1.19 -13.55
N ARG A 260 -8.32 -0.29 -14.22
CA ARG A 260 -9.79 -0.21 -14.22
C ARG A 260 -10.23 -0.19 -15.70
N PRO A 261 -10.52 -1.36 -16.30
CA PRO A 261 -10.82 -1.45 -17.73
C PRO A 261 -12.13 -0.73 -18.07
N ALA A 262 -12.30 -0.26 -19.31
CA ALA A 262 -13.54 0.41 -19.73
C ALA A 262 -14.79 -0.47 -19.58
N ALA A 263 -14.65 -1.79 -19.70
CA ALA A 263 -15.71 -2.77 -19.47
C ALA A 263 -16.11 -2.91 -17.99
N GLY A 264 -15.27 -2.47 -17.06
CA GLY A 264 -15.54 -2.43 -15.62
C GLY A 264 -15.64 -3.79 -14.90
N THR A 265 -15.39 -4.93 -15.57
CA THR A 265 -15.46 -6.26 -14.94
C THR A 265 -14.10 -6.76 -14.44
N PHE A 266 -14.12 -7.74 -13.55
CA PHE A 266 -12.90 -8.39 -13.05
C PHE A 266 -12.13 -9.08 -14.19
N GLU A 267 -12.84 -9.80 -15.06
CA GLU A 267 -12.29 -10.59 -16.17
C GLU A 267 -11.57 -9.69 -17.18
N ALA A 268 -12.14 -8.52 -17.50
CA ALA A 268 -11.49 -7.51 -18.33
C ALA A 268 -10.22 -6.96 -17.66
N GLY A 269 -10.20 -6.84 -16.32
CA GLY A 269 -9.02 -6.40 -15.58
C GLY A 269 -7.94 -7.49 -15.50
N GLN A 270 -8.32 -8.77 -15.48
CA GLN A 270 -7.38 -9.89 -15.61
C GLN A 270 -6.70 -9.87 -16.98
N ALA A 271 -7.46 -9.61 -18.06
CA ALA A 271 -6.91 -9.48 -19.41
C ALA A 271 -5.95 -8.28 -19.52
N ALA A 272 -6.40 -7.09 -19.11
CA ALA A 272 -5.59 -5.87 -19.16
C ALA A 272 -4.29 -5.97 -18.33
N LEU A 273 -4.32 -6.58 -17.14
CA LEU A 273 -3.11 -6.85 -16.38
C LEU A 273 -2.20 -7.90 -17.02
N THR A 274 -2.74 -8.87 -17.75
CA THR A 274 -1.94 -9.90 -18.44
C THR A 274 -1.19 -9.29 -19.62
N ASP A 275 -1.84 -8.43 -20.39
CA ASP A 275 -1.18 -7.69 -21.48
C ASP A 275 -0.12 -6.72 -20.93
N LEU A 276 -0.43 -5.99 -19.84
CA LEU A 276 0.54 -5.11 -19.16
C LEU A 276 1.76 -5.90 -18.67
N ALA A 277 1.54 -6.99 -17.93
CA ALA A 277 2.60 -7.82 -17.38
C ALA A 277 3.47 -8.48 -18.46
N GLY A 278 2.90 -8.82 -19.63
CA GLY A 278 3.63 -9.36 -20.77
C GLY A 278 4.61 -8.38 -21.41
N ALA A 279 4.37 -7.06 -21.28
CA ALA A 279 5.27 -6.02 -21.78
C ALA A 279 6.47 -5.74 -20.84
N LEU A 280 6.30 -5.94 -19.53
CA LEU A 280 7.29 -5.51 -18.52
C LEU A 280 8.70 -6.13 -18.66
N PRO A 281 8.90 -7.42 -19.00
CA PRO A 281 10.25 -7.99 -19.10
C PRO A 281 11.12 -7.32 -20.18
N SER A 282 10.50 -6.74 -21.23
CA SER A 282 11.21 -5.97 -22.26
C SER A 282 11.50 -4.53 -21.84
N ALA A 283 10.75 -3.98 -20.88
CA ALA A 283 10.96 -2.65 -20.31
C ALA A 283 11.94 -2.63 -19.12
N LEU A 284 12.15 -3.77 -18.46
CA LEU A 284 12.96 -3.91 -17.24
C LEU A 284 14.29 -4.65 -17.51
N VAL A 285 15.05 -4.15 -18.48
CA VAL A 285 16.33 -4.74 -18.87
C VAL A 285 17.44 -4.36 -17.87
N GLY A 286 17.74 -5.27 -16.93
CA GLY A 286 18.96 -5.25 -16.13
C GLY A 286 18.78 -5.02 -14.63
N ARG A 287 19.89 -5.18 -13.89
CA ARG A 287 20.04 -5.18 -12.41
C ARG A 287 19.52 -6.44 -11.69
N ALA A 288 20.35 -7.49 -11.71
CA ALA A 288 20.17 -8.70 -10.91
C ALA A 288 20.71 -8.58 -9.45
N ASP A 289 20.98 -7.36 -8.96
CA ASP A 289 21.51 -7.11 -7.61
C ASP A 289 20.38 -7.13 -6.56
N GLY A 290 19.75 -8.29 -6.42
CA GLY A 290 18.89 -8.57 -5.28
C GLY A 290 19.71 -8.72 -3.99
N CYS A 291 19.07 -8.49 -2.84
CA CYS A 291 19.68 -8.63 -1.52
C CYS A 291 20.55 -9.90 -1.38
N GLU A 292 21.88 -9.72 -1.45
CA GLU A 292 22.80 -10.60 -0.75
C GLU A 292 22.36 -10.63 0.71
N ALA A 293 22.24 -11.83 1.28
CA ALA A 293 21.55 -12.04 2.56
C ALA A 293 22.15 -11.17 3.68
N ARG A 294 21.38 -10.17 4.13
CA ARG A 294 21.68 -9.34 5.30
C ARG A 294 21.27 -10.05 6.59
#